data_AF-A0A934E927-F1
#
_entry.id   AF-A0A934E927-F1
#
_cell.length_a   1.000
_cell.length_b   1.000
_cell.length_c   1.000
_cell.angle_alpha   90.00
_cell.angle_beta   90.00
_cell.angle_gamma   90.00
#
_symmetry.space_group_name_H-M   'P 1'
#
loop_
_entity.id
_entity.type
_entity.pdbx_description
1 polymer ?
#
loop_
_entity_poly.entity_id
_entity_poly.type
_entity_poly.pdbx_seq_one_letter_code
_entity_poly.pdbx_strand_id
1 'polypeptide(L)'
;MGKRKKPSRTKKPQSKPISQNPKHPSLSQELNTIVQLSHQREARLLALGQLIFFSTETGDAWVLDPDEGRARCLSLDGEKQPFTINENSAGFGIDWDSEYRIKGSLFTVLEYSGPVRTILGYPTRQIEEAIRQRGV
;
A
#
# COMPACT_ATOMS: atom_id res chain seq x y z
N MET A 1 -13.57 -32.13 32.99
CA MET A 1 -14.25 -31.83 31.71
C MET A 1 -13.96 -30.38 31.31
N GLY A 2 -12.84 -30.13 30.62
CA GLY A 2 -12.36 -28.78 30.30
C GLY A 2 -12.84 -28.32 28.93
N LYS A 3 -13.66 -27.27 28.88
CA LYS A 3 -14.14 -26.67 27.62
C LYS A 3 -12.97 -25.97 26.91
N ARG A 4 -12.45 -26.56 25.83
CA ARG A 4 -11.53 -25.89 24.89
C ARG A 4 -12.28 -24.79 24.15
N LYS A 5 -11.91 -23.53 24.40
CA LYS A 5 -12.37 -22.37 23.63
C LYS A 5 -11.73 -22.42 22.23
N LYS A 6 -12.55 -22.29 21.18
CA LYS A 6 -12.12 -22.19 19.77
C LYS A 6 -11.36 -20.85 19.56
N PRO A 7 -10.32 -20.79 18.72
CA PRO A 7 -9.63 -19.54 18.43
C PRO A 7 -10.56 -18.57 17.67
N SER A 8 -10.54 -17.31 18.05
CA SER A 8 -11.32 -16.24 17.43
C SER A 8 -10.77 -15.91 16.04
N ARG A 9 -11.62 -15.98 15.01
CA ARG A 9 -11.37 -15.44 13.67
C ARG A 9 -11.01 -13.95 13.78
N THR A 10 -9.75 -13.59 13.58
CA THR A 10 -9.36 -12.20 13.31
C THR A 10 -9.99 -11.78 11.99
N LYS A 11 -10.84 -10.75 12.01
CA LYS A 11 -11.43 -10.17 10.80
C LYS A 11 -10.29 -9.51 9.99
N LYS A 12 -10.13 -9.87 8.72
CA LYS A 12 -9.23 -9.16 7.81
C LYS A 12 -9.63 -7.68 7.76
N PRO A 13 -8.68 -6.73 7.79
CA PRO A 13 -8.97 -5.31 7.70
C PRO A 13 -9.37 -4.95 6.27
N GLN A 14 -10.67 -4.90 5.99
CA GLN A 14 -11.20 -4.24 4.80
C GLN A 14 -11.35 -2.74 5.07
N SER A 15 -10.81 -1.89 4.18
CA SER A 15 -11.01 -0.44 4.22
C SER A 15 -12.41 -0.05 3.76
N LYS A 16 -12.87 1.13 4.19
CA LYS A 16 -14.11 1.74 3.68
C LYS A 16 -13.95 2.07 2.19
N PRO A 17 -15.03 1.99 1.39
CA PRO A 17 -14.96 2.36 -0.03
C PRO A 17 -14.62 3.83 -0.18
N ILE A 18 -13.58 4.13 -0.96
CA ILE A 18 -13.16 5.49 -1.31
C ILE A 18 -13.95 5.94 -2.56
N SER A 19 -14.69 7.06 -2.45
CA SER A 19 -15.54 7.58 -3.54
C SER A 19 -14.70 8.09 -4.71
N GLN A 20 -15.08 7.71 -5.94
CA GLN A 20 -14.35 8.10 -7.16
C GLN A 20 -14.94 9.35 -7.79
N ASN A 21 -14.07 10.31 -8.13
CA ASN A 21 -14.40 11.46 -8.95
C ASN A 21 -14.09 11.13 -10.43
N PRO A 22 -15.06 11.20 -11.37
CA PRO A 22 -14.96 10.66 -12.74
C PRO A 22 -13.89 11.28 -13.67
N LYS A 23 -13.03 12.19 -13.19
CA LYS A 23 -11.90 12.78 -13.95
C LYS A 23 -10.54 12.15 -13.64
N HIS A 24 -10.46 11.18 -12.72
CA HIS A 24 -9.20 10.53 -12.36
C HIS A 24 -9.07 9.13 -13.01
N PRO A 25 -7.87 8.71 -13.43
CA PRO A 25 -7.60 7.34 -13.88
C PRO A 25 -8.04 6.33 -12.81
N SER A 26 -8.45 5.13 -13.25
CA SER A 26 -8.93 4.10 -12.33
C SER A 26 -7.81 3.62 -11.41
N LEU A 27 -8.12 3.22 -10.18
CA LEU A 27 -7.14 2.70 -9.23
C LEU A 27 -6.37 1.53 -9.85
N SER A 28 -7.08 0.66 -10.57
CA SER A 28 -6.50 -0.47 -11.30
C SER A 28 -5.42 -0.03 -12.30
N GLN A 29 -5.63 1.09 -13.00
CA GLN A 29 -4.63 1.61 -13.95
C GLN A 29 -3.37 2.07 -13.23
N GLU A 30 -3.50 2.84 -12.16
CA GLU A 30 -2.33 3.35 -11.43
C GLU A 30 -1.54 2.23 -10.74
N LEU A 31 -2.23 1.22 -10.19
CA LEU A 31 -1.59 0.02 -9.64
C LEU A 31 -0.79 -0.73 -10.71
N ASN A 32 -1.37 -0.93 -11.89
CA ASN A 32 -0.68 -1.61 -12.99
C ASN A 32 0.52 -0.79 -13.49
N THR A 33 0.38 0.53 -13.60
CA THR A 33 1.49 1.42 -13.97
C THR A 33 2.64 1.31 -12.97
N ILE A 34 2.36 1.36 -11.67
CA ILE A 34 3.41 1.31 -10.63
C ILE A 34 4.09 -0.06 -10.56
N VAL A 35 3.35 -1.15 -10.74
CA VAL A 35 3.94 -2.51 -10.89
C VAL A 35 4.82 -2.60 -12.13
N GLN A 36 4.39 -2.00 -13.24
CA GLN A 36 5.19 -1.99 -14.47
C GLN A 36 6.51 -1.21 -14.29
N LEU A 37 6.45 -0.05 -13.62
CA LEU A 37 7.64 0.75 -13.33
C LEU A 37 8.61 0.01 -12.39
N SER A 38 8.09 -0.74 -11.42
CA SER A 38 8.94 -1.54 -10.53
C SER A 38 9.65 -2.66 -11.29
N HIS A 39 8.98 -3.33 -12.24
CA HIS A 39 9.62 -4.32 -13.11
C HIS A 39 10.71 -3.68 -13.98
N GLN A 40 10.52 -2.43 -14.41
CA GLN A 40 11.51 -1.65 -15.15
C GLN A 40 12.61 -1.04 -14.26
N ARG A 41 12.51 -1.21 -12.93
CA ARG A 41 13.38 -0.57 -11.93
C ARG A 41 13.42 0.95 -12.05
N GLU A 42 12.29 1.54 -12.42
CA GLU A 42 12.12 2.98 -12.48
C GLU A 42 11.49 3.51 -11.19
N ALA A 43 12.14 4.47 -10.54
CA ALA A 43 11.60 5.11 -9.35
C ALA A 43 10.49 6.11 -9.70
N ARG A 44 9.35 5.98 -9.03
CA ARG A 44 8.19 6.85 -9.19
C ARG A 44 7.50 7.03 -7.86
N LEU A 45 6.94 8.21 -7.62
CA LEU A 45 6.01 8.46 -6.53
C LEU A 45 4.79 9.19 -7.09
N LEU A 46 3.60 8.71 -6.74
CA LEU A 46 2.32 9.27 -7.16
C LEU A 46 1.37 9.35 -5.97
N ALA A 47 0.66 10.46 -5.84
CA ALA A 47 -0.48 10.58 -4.94
C ALA A 47 -1.79 10.54 -5.75
N LEU A 48 -2.74 9.71 -5.34
CA LEU A 48 -4.09 9.65 -5.92
C LEU A 48 -5.12 9.71 -4.79
N GLY A 49 -5.72 10.89 -4.61
CA GLY A 49 -6.65 11.17 -3.51
C GLY A 49 -6.03 10.81 -2.16
N GLN A 50 -6.67 9.86 -1.47
CA GLN A 50 -6.15 8.92 -0.47
C GLN A 50 -4.69 8.52 -0.38
N LEU A 51 -4.23 8.02 -1.51
CA LEU A 51 -3.26 6.95 -1.52
C LEU A 51 -1.95 7.47 -2.07
N ILE A 52 -0.88 6.86 -1.59
CA ILE A 52 0.46 7.08 -2.14
C ILE A 52 0.93 5.78 -2.75
N PHE A 53 1.35 5.85 -4.00
CA PHE A 53 1.97 4.77 -4.72
C PHE A 53 3.43 5.12 -4.94
N PHE A 54 4.30 4.13 -4.84
CA PHE A 54 5.67 4.32 -5.28
C PHE A 54 6.29 3.04 -5.83
N SER A 55 7.25 3.22 -6.72
CA SER A 55 8.20 2.20 -7.18
C SER A 55 9.64 2.67 -6.89
N THR A 56 10.57 1.73 -6.82
CA THR A 56 12.00 2.01 -6.54
C THR A 56 12.92 1.43 -7.60
N GLU A 57 14.17 1.89 -7.62
CA GLU A 57 15.23 1.32 -8.48
C GLU A 57 15.62 -0.11 -8.05
N THR A 58 15.31 -0.50 -6.81
CA THR A 58 15.42 -1.90 -6.35
C THR A 58 14.31 -2.79 -6.89
N GLY A 59 13.33 -2.24 -7.61
CA GLY A 59 12.22 -2.97 -8.21
C GLY A 59 11.05 -3.23 -7.25
N ASP A 60 11.05 -2.60 -6.08
CA ASP A 60 9.95 -2.71 -5.14
C ASP A 60 8.83 -1.74 -5.54
N ALA A 61 7.59 -2.13 -5.28
CA ALA A 61 6.44 -1.24 -5.44
C ALA A 61 5.42 -1.44 -4.33
N TRP A 62 4.82 -0.33 -3.91
CA TRP A 62 3.90 -0.28 -2.78
C TRP A 62 2.76 0.69 -3.03
N VAL A 63 1.63 0.41 -2.40
CA VAL A 63 0.57 1.38 -2.14
C VAL A 63 0.41 1.57 -0.65
N LEU A 64 0.23 2.82 -0.23
CA LEU A 64 0.07 3.26 1.15
C LEU A 64 -1.25 3.99 1.33
N ASP A 65 -1.90 3.73 2.46
CA ASP A 65 -2.93 4.60 3.03
C ASP A 65 -2.34 5.31 4.25
N PRO A 66 -1.94 6.59 4.11
CA PRO A 66 -1.36 7.36 5.21
C PRO A 66 -2.33 7.67 6.35
N ASP A 67 -3.63 7.71 6.06
CA ASP A 67 -4.65 8.13 7.03
C ASP A 67 -4.93 6.98 8.02
N GLU A 68 -4.79 5.73 7.55
CA GLU A 68 -4.93 4.52 8.37
C GLU A 68 -3.60 3.81 8.68
N GLY A 69 -2.47 4.31 8.17
CA GLY A 69 -1.14 3.70 8.37
C GLY A 69 -0.97 2.32 7.72
N ARG A 70 -1.71 2.05 6.64
CA ARG A 70 -1.75 0.74 5.98
C ARG A 70 -0.86 0.71 4.76
N ALA A 71 -0.31 -0.46 4.48
CA ALA A 71 0.52 -0.70 3.32
C ALA A 71 0.14 -2.01 2.63
N ARG A 72 0.36 -2.05 1.32
CA ARG A 72 0.28 -3.27 0.52
C ARG A 72 1.46 -3.30 -0.44
N CYS A 73 2.24 -4.37 -0.36
CA CYS A 73 3.30 -4.65 -1.32
C CYS A 73 2.68 -5.07 -2.65
N LEU A 74 3.08 -4.40 -3.73
CA LEU A 74 2.62 -4.64 -5.10
C LEU A 74 3.66 -5.41 -5.91
N SER A 75 4.94 -5.11 -5.67
CA SER A 75 6.08 -5.83 -6.23
C SER A 75 7.23 -5.85 -5.23
N LEU A 76 8.03 -6.92 -5.28
CA LEU A 76 9.26 -7.08 -4.50
C LEU A 76 10.37 -7.51 -5.45
N ASP A 77 11.46 -6.73 -5.54
CA ASP A 77 12.58 -6.96 -6.46
C ASP A 77 12.17 -7.17 -7.94
N GLY A 78 11.19 -6.40 -8.41
CA GLY A 78 10.64 -6.47 -9.76
C GLY A 78 9.53 -7.52 -9.93
N GLU A 79 9.33 -8.42 -8.95
CA GLU A 79 8.34 -9.48 -9.01
C GLU A 79 7.01 -9.05 -8.42
N LYS A 80 5.95 -9.10 -9.24
CA LYS A 80 4.59 -8.76 -8.83
C LYS A 80 4.11 -9.67 -7.69
N GLN A 81 3.63 -9.05 -6.61
CA GLN A 81 3.04 -9.75 -5.48
C GLN A 81 1.55 -10.03 -5.73
N PRO A 82 0.97 -11.12 -5.19
CA PRO A 82 -0.46 -11.33 -5.23
C PRO A 82 -1.15 -10.24 -4.42
N PHE A 83 -2.16 -9.57 -4.97
CA PHE A 83 -3.03 -8.65 -4.24
C PHE A 83 -4.43 -8.62 -4.86
N THR A 84 -5.42 -8.17 -4.10
CA THR A 84 -6.80 -8.04 -4.57
C THR A 84 -7.26 -6.60 -4.40
N ILE A 85 -7.87 -6.09 -5.46
CA ILE A 85 -8.60 -4.82 -5.44
C ILE A 85 -10.04 -5.07 -5.82
N ASN A 86 -10.94 -4.36 -5.16
CA ASN A 86 -12.34 -4.32 -5.51
C ASN A 86 -12.66 -2.89 -5.93
N GLU A 87 -12.84 -2.67 -7.23
CA GLU A 87 -13.16 -1.35 -7.80
C GLU A 87 -14.52 -1.43 -8.50
N ASN A 88 -15.44 -0.52 -8.16
CA ASN A 88 -16.76 -0.42 -8.75
C ASN A 88 -17.23 1.06 -8.78
N SER A 89 -18.42 1.31 -9.32
CA SER A 89 -18.97 2.67 -9.45
C SER A 89 -19.20 3.41 -8.14
N ALA A 90 -19.29 2.71 -7.00
CA ALA A 90 -19.42 3.32 -5.68
C ALA A 90 -18.07 3.61 -5.01
N GLY A 91 -16.97 3.10 -5.55
CA GLY A 91 -15.62 3.32 -5.02
C GLY A 91 -14.69 2.12 -5.17
N PHE A 92 -13.57 2.18 -4.46
CA PHE A 92 -12.59 1.10 -4.44
C PHE A 92 -12.18 0.66 -3.03
N GLY A 93 -11.63 -0.56 -2.93
CA GLY A 93 -11.02 -1.12 -1.73
C GLY A 93 -9.82 -2.01 -2.06
N ILE A 94 -8.81 -2.00 -1.17
CA ILE A 94 -7.58 -2.77 -1.27
C ILE A 94 -7.56 -3.78 -0.11
N ASP A 95 -7.17 -5.05 -0.37
CA ASP A 95 -6.93 -6.02 0.71
C ASP A 95 -5.57 -5.70 1.38
N TRP A 96 -5.61 -4.92 2.45
CA TRP A 96 -4.44 -4.55 3.23
C TRP A 96 -3.96 -5.73 4.07
N ASP A 97 -2.67 -6.03 4.01
CA ASP A 97 -2.03 -7.09 4.81
C ASP A 97 -0.89 -6.60 5.70
N SER A 98 -0.62 -5.30 5.71
CA SER A 98 0.43 -4.72 6.52
C SER A 98 0.12 -3.32 7.03
N GLU A 99 0.75 -3.00 8.15
CA GLU A 99 0.90 -1.63 8.66
C GLU A 99 2.31 -1.14 8.33
N TYR A 100 2.47 0.18 8.17
CA TYR A 100 3.78 0.77 7.97
C TYR A 100 4.05 1.93 8.91
N ARG A 101 5.34 2.22 9.09
CA ARG A 101 5.82 3.40 9.80
C ARG A 101 7.05 3.95 9.11
N ILE A 102 7.10 5.28 8.97
CA ILE A 102 8.28 6.01 8.54
C ILE A 102 8.92 6.67 9.76
N LYS A 103 10.24 6.54 9.89
CA LYS A 103 11.04 7.25 10.89
C LYS A 103 12.37 7.68 10.26
N GLY A 104 12.43 8.93 9.82
CA GLY A 104 13.58 9.40 9.03
C GLY A 104 13.70 8.59 7.75
N SER A 105 14.89 8.03 7.48
CA SER A 105 15.14 7.19 6.29
C SER A 105 14.61 5.76 6.40
N LEU A 106 14.05 5.36 7.54
CA LEU A 106 13.59 3.99 7.79
C LEU A 106 12.13 3.84 7.38
N PHE A 107 11.87 2.89 6.49
CA PHE A 107 10.53 2.42 6.17
C PHE A 107 10.32 1.03 6.82
N THR A 108 9.52 0.98 7.87
CA THR A 108 9.22 -0.27 8.58
C THR A 108 7.84 -0.78 8.20
N VAL A 109 7.74 -2.07 7.86
CA VAL A 109 6.48 -2.77 7.54
C VAL A 109 6.27 -3.91 8.53
N LEU A 110 5.06 -3.98 9.04
CA LEU A 110 4.55 -5.08 9.86
C LEU A 110 3.48 -5.82 9.05
N GLU A 111 3.86 -6.92 8.41
CA GLU A 111 2.92 -7.83 7.74
C GLU A 111 2.15 -8.65 8.79
N TYR A 112 0.81 -8.69 8.74
CA TYR A 112 0.00 -9.34 9.79
C TYR A 112 0.26 -10.84 9.95
N SER A 113 0.68 -11.50 8.87
CA SER A 113 1.05 -12.92 8.83
C SER A 113 2.52 -13.16 8.55
N GLY A 114 3.34 -12.11 8.54
CA GLY A 114 4.72 -12.13 8.06
C GLY A 114 5.72 -11.51 9.04
N PRO A 115 7.00 -11.44 8.64
CA PRO A 115 8.03 -10.82 9.45
C PRO A 115 7.90 -9.29 9.44
N VAL A 116 8.43 -8.65 10.48
CA VAL A 116 8.68 -7.21 10.46
C VAL A 116 9.90 -6.96 9.58
N ARG A 117 9.77 -6.03 8.62
CA ARG A 117 10.86 -5.60 7.75
C ARG A 117 11.16 -4.14 7.99
N THR A 118 12.44 -3.78 8.06
CA THR A 118 12.87 -2.38 8.00
C THR A 118 13.73 -2.20 6.77
N ILE A 119 13.33 -1.27 5.92
CA ILE A 119 13.88 -1.07 4.59
C ILE A 119 14.49 0.33 4.54
N LEU A 120 15.71 0.38 4.02
CA LEU A 120 16.48 1.60 3.77
C LEU A 120 16.50 1.88 2.27
N GLY A 121 16.63 3.15 1.90
CA GLY A 121 16.74 3.58 0.49
C GLY A 121 15.40 3.86 -0.20
N TYR A 122 14.28 3.60 0.47
CA TYR A 122 12.96 4.03 -0.02
C TYR A 122 12.80 5.55 0.06
N PRO A 123 11.94 6.16 -0.80
CA PRO A 123 11.75 7.61 -0.90
C PRO A 123 10.92 8.19 0.26
N THR A 124 11.31 7.89 1.49
CA THR A 124 10.62 8.23 2.75
C THR A 124 10.34 9.73 2.88
N ARG A 125 11.32 10.58 2.55
CA ARG A 125 11.15 12.03 2.57
C ARG A 125 10.09 12.50 1.57
N GLN A 126 10.11 11.99 0.35
CA GLN A 126 9.13 12.35 -0.68
C GLN A 126 7.73 11.84 -0.32
N ILE A 127 7.64 10.67 0.32
CA ILE A 127 6.38 10.15 0.87
C ILE A 127 5.84 11.11 1.93
N GLU A 128 6.64 11.50 2.92
CA GLU A 128 6.22 12.45 3.97
C GLU A 128 5.82 13.82 3.39
N GLU A 129 6.56 14.32 2.39
CA GLU A 129 6.23 15.56 1.68
C GLU A 129 4.88 15.45 0.93
N ALA A 130 4.63 14.33 0.25
CA ALA A 130 3.36 14.08 -0.43
C ALA A 130 2.18 13.97 0.55
N ILE A 131 2.37 13.30 1.70
CA ILE A 131 1.36 13.22 2.77
C ILE A 131 0.99 14.63 3.23
N ARG A 132 1.98 15.49 3.47
CA ARG A 132 1.74 16.87 3.91
C ARG A 132 1.01 17.72 2.86
N GLN A 133 1.30 17.50 1.58
CA GLN A 133 0.69 18.26 0.49
C GLN A 133 -0.75 17.82 0.15
N ARG A 134 -1.19 16.62 0.58
CA ARG A 134 -2.59 16.17 0.44
C ARG A 134 -3.59 17.01 1.26
N GLY A 135 -3.11 17.74 2.27
CA GLY A 135 -3.95 18.47 3.24
C GLY A 135 -4.11 19.97 2.99
N VAL A 136 -3.77 20.48 1.79
CA VAL A 136 -3.92 21.90 1.40
C VAL A 136 -5.02 22.06 0.36
#